data_AF-A0A7R9UBE5-F1
#
_entry.id   AF-A0A7R9UBE5-F1
#
_cell.length_a   1.000
_cell.length_b   1.000
_cell.length_c   1.000
_cell.angle_alpha   90.00
_cell.angle_beta   90.00
_cell.angle_gamma   90.00
#
_symmetry.space_group_name_H-M   'P 1'
#
loop_
_entity.id
_entity.type
_entity.pdbx_description
1 polymer ?
#
loop_
_entity_poly.entity_id
_entity_poly.type
_entity_poly.pdbx_seq_one_letter_code
_entity_poly.pdbx_strand_id
1 'polypeptide(L)'
;LEVLGIERFSRIGLVTNGRKIALREDGFGLRDGDLQIITKTEIERLGQNIVRELESLDAHPHVDVLVSWVASFLSDYGSEVRYNVVKGMQEQMYLQHTFISAEEAVDEEGAGNPGLTISAILDPLSDAAPRMLPALLMLRDSLGARIEVVIMPRVEMTELPRKAFYRFVTPLAGEAGASPSAEIARLPRKLVLTLGIDTPESWDVQTSVVDPSVDVDNLRCPESAAAPCGIDGDLTPVEYRLKGLLLAGQCYSTTDGAPPNGLQLYLTGPEDEDAAVADTLVMHNLGYWQLKANPGAWNLRLAPGRASRLFTMVNPDDDKDEDHRPTFTVTSFEDKVHFLQVRKRPGFEGVPLLAEDDEDDVQEAEVGLFGFGSSLGLGNLGFKKDAQAQGGQEEDVVHVFSLATGKLYERLLKIMMLSVVKSCSVKVKFWLFENFLTPAFKKSAMVLAQEYGFDVAFVTYKWPGWLRQQTEKQRIIWGYKILFLDVLFPLNVKKIIYVDADQVVRGDLKELRDMDLEGAPYGYTPFCSSREETLGYQFWRSGYWKDHLRGLPYHISALYVVDLERFRRLA
;
A
#
# COMPACT_ATOMS: atom_id res chain seq x y z
N LEU A 1 6.49 -33.35 16.85
CA LEU A 1 6.99 -32.09 17.41
C LEU A 1 6.85 -30.95 16.40
N GLU A 2 7.38 -31.07 15.17
CA GLU A 2 7.17 -30.07 14.10
C GLU A 2 5.68 -29.81 13.76
N VAL A 3 4.85 -30.85 13.64
CA VAL A 3 3.38 -30.70 13.42
C VAL A 3 2.67 -30.02 14.60
N LEU A 4 3.25 -30.05 15.80
CA LEU A 4 2.68 -29.45 17.00
C LEU A 4 3.12 -28.00 17.22
N GLY A 5 4.01 -27.45 16.39
CA GLY A 5 4.55 -26.10 16.56
C GLY A 5 5.31 -25.88 17.87
N ILE A 6 5.70 -26.96 18.55
CA ILE A 6 6.56 -26.89 19.73
C ILE A 6 7.96 -26.62 19.20
N GLU A 7 8.43 -25.37 19.33
CA GLU A 7 9.73 -24.91 18.86
C GLU A 7 10.85 -25.90 19.21
N ARG A 8 11.83 -26.02 18.31
CA ARG A 8 13.01 -26.89 18.45
C ARG A 8 13.80 -26.68 19.76
N PHE A 9 13.52 -25.61 20.50
CA PHE A 9 14.22 -25.20 21.72
C PHE A 9 13.56 -25.63 23.04
N SER A 10 12.42 -26.35 23.01
CA SER A 10 11.87 -26.98 24.22
C SER A 10 11.91 -28.50 24.11
N ARG A 11 12.77 -29.16 24.92
CA ARG A 11 12.76 -30.63 25.03
C ARG A 11 11.48 -31.17 25.70
N ILE A 12 10.73 -30.30 26.39
CA ILE A 12 9.50 -30.63 27.10
C ILE A 12 8.46 -29.53 26.81
N GLY A 13 7.34 -29.90 26.19
CA GLY A 13 6.17 -29.04 26.02
C GLY A 13 4.96 -29.66 26.73
N LEU A 14 4.12 -28.84 27.35
CA LEU A 14 2.87 -29.27 27.96
C LEU A 14 1.71 -28.99 27.01
N VAL A 15 0.83 -29.98 26.81
CA VAL A 15 -0.41 -29.81 26.05
C VAL A 15 -1.58 -30.12 26.96
N THR A 16 -2.49 -29.15 27.12
CA THR A 16 -3.73 -29.32 27.90
C THR A 16 -4.91 -28.85 27.06
N ASN A 17 -5.86 -29.73 26.76
CA ASN A 17 -7.02 -29.44 25.89
C ASN A 17 -6.61 -28.72 24.57
N GLY A 18 -5.53 -29.18 23.94
CA GLY A 18 -4.96 -28.62 22.70
C GLY A 18 -4.14 -27.34 22.85
N ARG A 19 -4.22 -26.64 23.99
CA ARG A 19 -3.34 -25.51 24.28
C ARG A 19 -1.91 -25.99 24.48
N LYS A 20 -1.00 -25.45 23.67
CA LYS A 20 0.44 -25.69 23.75
C LYS A 20 1.08 -24.68 24.71
N ILE A 21 1.85 -25.16 25.67
CA ILE A 21 2.62 -24.34 26.59
C ILE A 21 4.09 -24.73 26.44
N ALA A 22 4.90 -23.83 25.89
CA ALA A 22 6.34 -23.98 25.82
C ALA A 22 6.95 -23.71 27.20
N LEU A 23 7.82 -24.61 27.66
CA LEU A 23 8.55 -24.45 28.91
C LEU A 23 9.98 -24.02 28.58
N ARG A 24 10.45 -22.93 29.20
CA ARG A 24 11.85 -22.50 29.08
C ARG A 24 12.78 -23.53 29.74
N GLU A 25 13.96 -23.73 29.17
CA GLU A 25 14.98 -24.69 29.63
C GLU A 25 15.59 -24.36 31.01
N ASP A 26 15.24 -23.21 31.60
CA ASP A 26 15.86 -22.68 32.82
C ASP A 26 15.37 -23.41 34.10
N GLY A 27 15.68 -24.70 34.24
CA GLY A 27 15.78 -25.43 35.53
C GLY A 27 14.54 -25.51 36.44
N PHE A 28 13.43 -24.86 36.10
CA PHE A 28 12.17 -24.93 36.84
C PHE A 28 11.38 -26.15 36.35
N GLY A 29 11.55 -27.28 37.04
CA GLY A 29 10.67 -28.42 36.85
C GLY A 29 9.24 -28.08 37.26
N LEU A 30 8.27 -28.31 36.36
CA LEU A 30 6.85 -28.29 36.68
C LEU A 30 6.58 -29.14 37.92
N ARG A 31 5.97 -28.56 38.95
CA ARG A 31 5.52 -29.30 40.13
C ARG A 31 4.06 -29.70 39.96
N ASP A 32 3.61 -30.69 40.74
CA ASP A 32 2.21 -31.14 40.74
C ASP A 32 1.23 -29.98 41.00
N GLY A 33 1.60 -29.02 41.85
CA GLY A 33 0.80 -27.83 42.12
C GLY A 33 0.65 -26.91 40.90
N ASP A 34 1.70 -26.79 40.07
CA ASP A 34 1.67 -25.97 38.85
C ASP A 34 0.75 -26.63 37.81
N LEU A 35 0.82 -27.96 37.67
CA LEU A 35 -0.08 -28.72 36.81
C LEU A 35 -1.55 -28.55 37.25
N GLN A 36 -1.84 -28.61 38.56
CA GLN A 36 -3.19 -28.38 39.08
C GLN A 36 -3.70 -26.98 38.77
N ILE A 37 -2.85 -25.95 38.89
CA ILE A 37 -3.23 -24.57 38.56
C ILE A 37 -3.47 -24.42 37.06
N ILE A 38 -2.61 -25.00 36.22
CA ILE A 38 -2.78 -24.97 34.76
C ILE A 38 -4.08 -25.65 34.35
N THR A 39 -4.36 -26.85 34.87
CA THR A 39 -5.60 -27.58 34.62
C THR A 39 -6.82 -26.80 35.09
N LYS A 40 -6.78 -26.23 36.30
CA LYS A 40 -7.88 -25.42 36.83
C LYS A 40 -8.15 -24.19 35.95
N THR A 41 -7.09 -23.49 35.56
CA THR A 41 -7.19 -22.30 34.70
C THR A 41 -7.79 -22.64 33.34
N GLU A 42 -7.41 -23.78 32.74
CA GLU A 42 -7.94 -24.19 31.44
C GLU A 42 -9.42 -24.62 31.53
N ILE A 43 -9.81 -25.28 32.62
CA ILE A 43 -11.21 -25.62 32.92
C ILE A 43 -12.06 -24.35 33.07
N GLU A 44 -11.56 -23.35 33.80
CA GLU A 44 -12.25 -22.07 34.00
C GLU A 44 -12.32 -21.23 32.71
N ARG A 45 -11.27 -21.27 31.88
CA ARG A 45 -11.16 -20.50 30.64
C ARG A 45 -12.09 -21.01 29.53
N LEU A 46 -12.06 -22.31 29.23
CA LEU A 46 -12.81 -22.91 28.12
C LEU A 46 -13.75 -24.03 28.57
N GLY A 47 -13.30 -24.91 29.47
CA GLY A 47 -14.03 -26.13 29.83
C GLY A 47 -15.46 -25.88 30.33
N GLN A 48 -15.64 -24.99 31.31
CA GLN A 48 -16.96 -24.71 31.89
C GLN A 48 -17.95 -24.10 30.90
N ASN A 49 -17.48 -23.20 30.03
CA ASN A 49 -18.34 -22.57 29.03
C ASN A 49 -18.74 -23.56 27.94
N ILE A 50 -17.82 -24.42 27.50
CA ILE A 50 -18.12 -25.47 26.51
C ILE A 50 -19.14 -26.46 27.06
N VAL A 51 -18.98 -26.90 28.32
CA VAL A 51 -19.94 -27.82 28.96
C VAL A 51 -21.34 -27.20 29.03
N ARG A 52 -21.45 -25.94 29.49
CA ARG A 52 -22.75 -25.25 29.57
C ARG A 52 -23.45 -25.14 28.21
N GLU A 53 -22.71 -24.79 27.16
CA GLU A 53 -23.28 -24.69 25.81
C GLU A 53 -23.67 -26.07 25.26
N LEU A 54 -22.85 -27.11 25.46
CA LEU A 54 -23.18 -28.49 25.06
C LEU A 54 -24.42 -29.03 25.78
N GLU A 55 -24.57 -28.73 27.08
CA GLU A 55 -25.77 -29.06 27.85
C GLU A 55 -27.01 -28.33 27.28
N SER A 56 -26.88 -27.07 26.88
CA SER A 56 -27.98 -26.31 26.26
C SER A 56 -28.39 -26.85 24.88
N LEU A 57 -27.48 -27.57 24.20
CA LEU A 57 -27.70 -28.19 22.89
C LEU A 57 -28.13 -29.66 22.98
N ASP A 58 -28.37 -30.18 24.20
CA ASP A 58 -28.79 -31.55 24.48
C ASP A 58 -27.82 -32.63 23.96
N ALA A 59 -26.53 -32.29 23.78
CA ALA A 59 -25.49 -33.19 23.27
C ALA A 59 -24.90 -34.09 24.38
N HIS A 60 -25.43 -35.31 24.54
CA HIS A 60 -25.16 -36.15 25.72
C HIS A 60 -24.17 -37.34 25.60
N PRO A 61 -23.67 -37.83 24.44
CA PRO A 61 -22.63 -38.85 24.43
C PRO A 61 -21.21 -38.27 24.36
N HIS A 62 -20.35 -38.60 25.33
CA HIS A 62 -18.90 -38.29 25.39
C HIS A 62 -18.50 -36.82 25.62
N VAL A 63 -19.15 -36.15 26.58
CA VAL A 63 -18.85 -34.76 26.97
C VAL A 63 -17.35 -34.50 27.16
N ASP A 64 -16.60 -35.40 27.81
CA ASP A 64 -15.17 -35.16 28.07
C ASP A 64 -14.30 -35.09 26.80
N VAL A 65 -14.55 -35.97 25.83
CA VAL A 65 -13.82 -36.02 24.55
C VAL A 65 -14.23 -34.85 23.66
N LEU A 66 -15.53 -34.56 23.59
CA LEU A 66 -16.07 -33.40 22.87
C LEU A 66 -15.53 -32.08 23.44
N VAL A 67 -15.51 -31.93 24.77
CA VAL A 67 -14.93 -30.77 25.44
C VAL A 67 -13.46 -30.63 25.10
N SER A 68 -12.68 -31.72 25.13
CA SER A 68 -11.26 -31.66 24.75
C SER A 68 -11.06 -31.30 23.28
N TRP A 69 -11.89 -31.80 22.36
CA TRP A 69 -11.77 -31.53 20.92
C TRP A 69 -12.19 -30.09 20.60
N VAL A 70 -13.30 -29.62 21.16
CA VAL A 70 -13.79 -28.25 21.00
C VAL A 70 -12.82 -27.27 21.65
N ALA A 71 -12.32 -27.56 22.85
CA ALA A 71 -11.32 -26.72 23.51
C ALA A 71 -9.99 -26.68 22.73
N SER A 72 -9.58 -27.79 22.12
CA SER A 72 -8.41 -27.84 21.25
C SER A 72 -8.60 -26.99 20.01
N PHE A 73 -9.75 -27.11 19.35
CA PHE A 73 -10.10 -26.31 18.19
C PHE A 73 -10.11 -24.82 18.55
N LEU A 74 -10.81 -24.42 19.60
CA LEU A 74 -10.89 -23.01 20.04
C LEU A 74 -9.54 -22.46 20.50
N SER A 75 -8.63 -23.31 21.01
CA SER A 75 -7.30 -22.90 21.45
C SER A 75 -6.37 -22.55 20.28
N ASP A 76 -6.44 -23.28 19.16
CA ASP A 76 -5.63 -22.98 17.97
C ASP A 76 -6.14 -21.73 17.22
N TYR A 77 -7.43 -21.37 17.35
CA TYR A 77 -8.02 -20.13 16.77
C TYR A 77 -7.95 -18.91 17.71
N GLY A 78 -7.34 -19.07 18.89
CA GLY A 78 -7.31 -18.09 19.96
C GLY A 78 -6.29 -16.98 19.80
N SER A 79 -6.43 -16.13 18.78
CA SER A 79 -5.83 -14.78 18.79
C SER A 79 -6.53 -13.72 17.93
N GLU A 80 -7.41 -14.05 16.97
CA GLU A 80 -8.00 -13.01 16.10
C GLU A 80 -9.51 -13.07 15.84
N VAL A 81 -10.26 -14.06 16.35
CA VAL A 81 -11.71 -14.10 16.09
C VAL A 81 -12.50 -13.36 17.17
N ARG A 82 -12.88 -12.10 16.89
CA ARG A 82 -13.81 -11.30 17.72
C ARG A 82 -15.24 -11.88 17.64
N TYR A 83 -15.52 -12.93 18.40
CA TYR A 83 -16.83 -13.61 18.41
C TYR A 83 -17.98 -12.85 19.13
N ASN A 84 -17.73 -11.69 19.74
CA ASN A 84 -18.70 -11.08 20.66
C ASN A 84 -19.58 -9.95 20.08
N VAL A 85 -19.47 -9.59 18.80
CA VAL A 85 -20.25 -8.47 18.24
C VAL A 85 -21.55 -8.93 17.59
N VAL A 86 -21.62 -10.16 17.05
CA VAL A 86 -22.76 -10.59 16.21
C VAL A 86 -23.99 -10.99 17.02
N LYS A 87 -23.84 -11.72 18.14
CA LYS A 87 -24.98 -12.23 18.92
C LYS A 87 -25.79 -11.11 19.60
N GLY A 88 -25.08 -10.10 20.16
CA GLY A 88 -25.72 -8.93 20.77
C GLY A 88 -26.37 -7.98 19.75
N MET A 89 -25.79 -7.85 18.55
CA MET A 89 -26.42 -7.09 17.46
C MET A 89 -27.65 -7.81 16.91
N GLN A 90 -27.63 -9.15 16.76
CA GLN A 90 -28.81 -9.91 16.32
C GLN A 90 -30.03 -9.66 17.23
N GLU A 91 -29.89 -9.80 18.55
CA GLU A 91 -31.00 -9.62 19.49
C GLU A 91 -31.54 -8.19 19.54
N GLN A 92 -30.69 -7.16 19.42
CA GLN A 92 -31.14 -5.76 19.34
C GLN A 92 -31.73 -5.40 17.97
N MET A 93 -31.27 -6.02 16.88
CA MET A 93 -31.72 -5.73 15.51
C MET A 93 -33.15 -6.21 15.25
N TYR A 94 -33.59 -7.32 15.84
CA TYR A 94 -34.97 -7.84 15.74
C TYR A 94 -36.06 -6.83 16.12
N LEU A 95 -35.71 -5.76 16.85
CA LEU A 95 -36.68 -4.85 17.46
C LEU A 95 -36.95 -3.55 16.67
N GLN A 96 -36.21 -3.21 15.59
CA GLN A 96 -36.30 -1.84 15.03
C GLN A 96 -36.43 -1.67 13.50
N HIS A 97 -36.30 -2.69 12.65
CA HIS A 97 -36.23 -2.46 11.18
C HIS A 97 -37.00 -3.48 10.33
N THR A 98 -37.38 -3.06 9.12
CA THR A 98 -38.04 -3.89 8.10
C THR A 98 -37.04 -4.90 7.53
N PHE A 99 -37.29 -6.19 7.73
CA PHE A 99 -36.44 -7.28 7.26
C PHE A 99 -36.84 -7.71 5.85
N ILE A 100 -35.88 -7.81 4.94
CA ILE A 100 -36.00 -8.61 3.72
C ILE A 100 -34.88 -9.65 3.80
N SER A 101 -35.23 -10.85 4.22
CA SER A 101 -34.35 -12.03 4.13
C SER A 101 -34.66 -12.70 2.80
N ALA A 102 -33.68 -12.79 1.91
CA ALA A 102 -33.76 -13.66 0.75
C ALA A 102 -33.02 -14.96 1.11
N GLU A 103 -33.78 -16.00 1.47
CA GLU A 103 -33.26 -17.37 1.53
C GLU A 103 -33.43 -17.97 0.13
N GLU A 104 -32.35 -18.12 -0.63
CA GLU A 104 -32.33 -19.14 -1.68
C GLU A 104 -31.98 -20.46 -0.99
N ALA A 105 -33.03 -21.18 -0.57
CA ALA A 105 -32.90 -22.58 -0.19
C ALA A 105 -32.46 -23.37 -1.43
N VAL A 106 -31.34 -24.08 -1.31
CA VAL A 106 -31.01 -25.16 -2.25
C VAL A 106 -32.01 -26.27 -1.95
N ASP A 107 -33.13 -26.27 -2.68
CA ASP A 107 -34.06 -27.39 -2.74
C ASP A 107 -33.39 -28.54 -3.48
N GLU A 108 -32.63 -29.38 -2.79
CA GLU A 108 -32.47 -30.78 -3.17
C GLU A 108 -32.48 -31.67 -1.92
N GLU A 109 -33.44 -32.61 -1.91
CA GLU A 109 -33.52 -33.76 -1.02
C GLU A 109 -32.17 -34.51 -1.04
N GLY A 110 -31.29 -34.17 -0.09
CA GLY A 110 -29.91 -34.68 -0.02
C GLY A 110 -28.91 -33.72 0.64
N ALA A 111 -29.29 -32.45 0.87
CA ALA A 111 -28.42 -31.47 1.52
C ALA A 111 -28.21 -31.79 3.02
N GLY A 112 -27.07 -32.41 3.34
CA GLY A 112 -26.50 -32.33 4.68
C GLY A 112 -26.35 -30.87 5.12
N ASN A 113 -26.35 -30.64 6.44
CA ASN A 113 -26.17 -29.33 7.07
C ASN A 113 -25.05 -28.54 6.35
N PRO A 114 -25.30 -27.31 5.83
CA PRO A 114 -24.27 -26.58 5.10
C PRO A 114 -23.05 -26.41 6.00
N GLY A 115 -21.88 -26.88 5.53
CA GLY A 115 -20.63 -26.81 6.30
C GLY A 115 -20.17 -25.38 6.61
N LEU A 116 -20.76 -24.38 5.93
CA LEU A 116 -20.48 -22.95 6.11
C LEU A 116 -21.76 -22.13 5.92
N THR A 117 -22.11 -21.30 6.90
CA THR A 117 -23.17 -20.28 6.81
C THR A 117 -22.54 -18.89 6.96
N ILE A 118 -22.88 -17.97 6.06
CA ILE A 118 -22.37 -16.60 6.03
C ILE A 118 -23.54 -15.64 6.07
N SER A 119 -23.67 -14.90 7.18
CA SER A 119 -24.67 -13.84 7.32
C SER A 119 -24.02 -12.47 7.09
N ALA A 120 -24.54 -11.69 6.15
CA ALA A 120 -24.02 -10.38 5.75
C ALA A 120 -25.07 -9.27 5.96
N ILE A 121 -24.69 -8.19 6.64
CA ILE A 121 -25.54 -7.00 6.83
C ILE A 121 -25.03 -5.92 5.88
N LEU A 122 -25.86 -5.51 4.92
CA LEU A 122 -25.46 -4.62 3.82
C LEU A 122 -26.39 -3.42 3.69
N ASP A 123 -25.79 -2.23 3.66
CA ASP A 123 -26.45 -1.04 3.12
C ASP A 123 -26.24 -1.02 1.60
N PRO A 124 -27.30 -1.18 0.78
CA PRO A 124 -27.19 -1.25 -0.68
C PRO A 124 -26.71 0.08 -1.30
N LEU A 125 -26.78 1.18 -0.55
CA LEU A 125 -26.32 2.49 -0.97
C LEU A 125 -24.86 2.77 -0.56
N SER A 126 -24.22 1.87 0.18
CA SER A 126 -22.82 2.00 0.58
C SER A 126 -21.83 1.71 -0.55
N ASP A 127 -20.62 2.28 -0.44
CA ASP A 127 -19.52 2.01 -1.37
C ASP A 127 -19.02 0.54 -1.30
N ALA A 128 -19.25 -0.15 -0.18
CA ALA A 128 -18.81 -1.53 0.01
C ALA A 128 -19.76 -2.56 -0.63
N ALA A 129 -21.05 -2.25 -0.78
CA ALA A 129 -22.05 -3.19 -1.28
C ALA A 129 -21.76 -3.76 -2.68
N PRO A 130 -21.34 -2.95 -3.69
CA PRO A 130 -20.99 -3.46 -5.02
C PRO A 130 -19.83 -4.45 -5.03
N ARG A 131 -18.94 -4.41 -4.03
CA ARG A 131 -17.84 -5.35 -3.86
C ARG A 131 -18.30 -6.61 -3.13
N MET A 132 -19.07 -6.44 -2.06
CA MET A 132 -19.46 -7.56 -1.18
C MET A 132 -20.43 -8.53 -1.85
N LEU A 133 -21.42 -8.04 -2.61
CA LEU A 133 -22.45 -8.91 -3.19
C LEU A 133 -21.87 -9.96 -4.16
N PRO A 134 -21.02 -9.60 -5.16
CA PRO A 134 -20.38 -10.59 -6.01
C PRO A 134 -19.45 -11.55 -5.25
N ALA A 135 -18.79 -11.08 -4.19
CA ALA A 135 -17.95 -11.94 -3.35
C ALA A 135 -18.78 -12.98 -2.58
N LEU A 136 -19.95 -12.61 -2.05
CA LEU A 136 -20.87 -13.55 -1.40
C LEU A 136 -21.38 -14.61 -2.38
N LEU A 137 -21.74 -14.20 -3.60
CA LEU A 137 -22.13 -15.14 -4.66
C LEU A 137 -21.00 -16.10 -5.03
N MET A 138 -19.76 -15.60 -5.13
CA MET A 138 -18.58 -16.43 -5.37
C MET A 138 -18.38 -17.48 -4.27
N LEU A 139 -18.58 -17.11 -3.00
CA LEU A 139 -18.47 -18.03 -1.85
C LEU A 139 -19.59 -19.08 -1.85
N ARG A 140 -20.83 -18.68 -2.18
CA ARG A 140 -21.95 -19.60 -2.38
C ARG A 140 -21.61 -20.65 -3.44
N ASP A 141 -21.19 -20.19 -4.61
CA ASP A 141 -21.00 -21.04 -5.79
C ASP A 141 -19.74 -21.92 -5.68
N SER A 142 -18.68 -21.43 -5.00
CA SER A 142 -17.41 -22.16 -4.85
C SER A 142 -17.39 -23.11 -3.65
N LEU A 143 -18.02 -22.73 -2.54
CA LEU A 143 -17.91 -23.45 -1.26
C LEU A 143 -19.22 -24.11 -0.83
N GLY A 144 -20.31 -23.94 -1.60
CA GLY A 144 -21.64 -24.39 -1.19
C GLY A 144 -22.14 -23.70 0.08
N ALA A 145 -21.67 -22.47 0.35
CA ALA A 145 -22.00 -21.74 1.57
C ALA A 145 -23.47 -21.27 1.55
N ARG A 146 -24.17 -21.43 2.68
CA ARG A 146 -25.48 -20.78 2.89
C ARG A 146 -25.24 -19.29 3.09
N ILE A 147 -25.80 -18.45 2.22
CA ILE A 147 -25.66 -16.99 2.32
C ILE A 147 -26.97 -16.40 2.84
N GLU A 148 -26.87 -15.59 3.89
CA GLU A 148 -27.99 -14.83 4.44
C GLU A 148 -27.68 -13.34 4.33
N VAL A 149 -28.49 -12.58 3.60
CA VAL A 149 -28.27 -11.13 3.43
C VAL A 149 -29.36 -10.35 4.14
N VAL A 150 -28.94 -9.48 5.05
CA VAL A 150 -29.80 -8.51 5.75
C VAL A 150 -29.54 -7.14 5.14
N ILE A 151 -30.55 -6.55 4.51
CA ILE A 151 -30.44 -5.24 3.86
C ILE A 151 -30.81 -4.14 4.86
N MET A 152 -29.88 -3.23 5.15
CA MET A 152 -30.07 -2.14 6.10
C MET A 152 -29.63 -0.80 5.50
N PRO A 153 -30.51 -0.10 4.75
CA PRO A 153 -30.17 1.16 4.13
C PRO A 153 -30.15 2.31 5.14
N ARG A 154 -29.28 3.29 4.91
CA ARG A 154 -29.33 4.58 5.63
C ARG A 154 -30.53 5.41 5.18
N VAL A 155 -31.24 5.98 6.15
CA VAL A 155 -32.47 6.76 5.90
C VAL A 155 -32.17 8.24 5.61
N GLU A 156 -31.13 8.80 6.24
CA GLU A 156 -30.74 10.20 6.05
C GLU A 156 -29.57 10.31 5.05
N MET A 157 -29.79 11.07 3.98
CA MET A 157 -28.79 11.32 2.94
C MET A 157 -28.74 12.81 2.61
N THR A 158 -27.56 13.41 2.77
CA THR A 158 -27.29 14.81 2.41
C THR A 158 -26.78 14.97 0.98
N GLU A 159 -26.25 13.90 0.39
CA GLU A 159 -25.71 13.86 -0.96
C GLU A 159 -26.07 12.56 -1.67
N LEU A 160 -25.81 12.51 -2.99
CA LEU A 160 -26.00 11.29 -3.76
C LEU A 160 -25.07 10.18 -3.22
N PRO A 161 -25.60 9.04 -2.77
CA PRO A 161 -24.81 8.03 -2.06
C PRO A 161 -23.80 7.32 -2.98
N ARG A 162 -24.09 7.24 -4.28
CA ARG A 162 -23.21 6.61 -5.26
C ARG A 162 -22.98 7.49 -6.47
N LYS A 163 -21.70 7.75 -6.76
CA LYS A 163 -21.25 8.59 -7.88
C LYS A 163 -20.51 7.78 -8.96
N ALA A 164 -20.48 6.45 -8.85
CA ALA A 164 -19.74 5.57 -9.75
C ALA A 164 -20.50 4.28 -10.11
N PHE A 165 -20.31 3.83 -11.36
CA PHE A 165 -20.67 2.48 -11.81
C PHE A 165 -19.56 1.50 -11.41
N TYR A 166 -19.92 0.29 -11.01
CA TYR A 166 -18.96 -0.69 -10.51
C TYR A 166 -19.29 -2.09 -11.03
N ARG A 167 -18.25 -2.84 -11.39
CA ARG A 167 -18.31 -4.25 -11.74
C ARG A 167 -17.15 -4.96 -11.06
N PHE A 168 -17.48 -6.03 -10.34
CA PHE A 168 -16.49 -6.89 -9.71
C PHE A 168 -16.14 -8.03 -10.68
N VAL A 169 -14.85 -8.29 -10.85
CA VAL A 169 -14.35 -9.36 -11.72
C VAL A 169 -14.16 -10.61 -10.87
N THR A 170 -14.91 -11.67 -11.15
CA THR A 170 -14.72 -12.99 -10.53
C THR A 170 -14.19 -13.99 -11.57
N PRO A 171 -13.34 -14.94 -11.16
CA PRO A 171 -12.84 -15.98 -12.07
C PRO A 171 -13.93 -16.99 -12.50
N LEU A 172 -15.07 -17.03 -11.80
CA LEU A 172 -16.16 -17.98 -12.04
C LEU A 172 -17.17 -17.51 -13.10
N ALA A 173 -17.15 -16.23 -13.48
CA ALA A 173 -18.15 -15.63 -14.35
C ALA A 173 -17.87 -15.81 -15.87
N GLY A 174 -16.84 -16.58 -16.25
CA GLY A 174 -16.41 -16.74 -17.65
C GLY A 174 -16.40 -18.19 -18.13
N GLU A 175 -16.48 -18.38 -19.45
CA GLU A 175 -16.23 -19.68 -20.09
C GLU A 175 -14.80 -20.17 -19.78
N ALA A 176 -14.62 -21.48 -19.62
CA ALA A 176 -13.31 -22.07 -19.31
C ALA A 176 -12.27 -21.67 -20.37
N GLY A 177 -11.26 -20.89 -19.96
CA GLY A 177 -10.19 -20.39 -20.82
C GLY A 177 -10.32 -18.92 -21.27
N ALA A 178 -11.44 -18.26 -20.98
CA ALA A 178 -11.58 -16.82 -21.18
C ALA A 178 -10.84 -16.03 -20.09
N SER A 179 -10.18 -14.93 -20.47
CA SER A 179 -9.59 -14.02 -19.49
C SER A 179 -10.69 -13.29 -18.72
N PRO A 180 -10.61 -13.21 -17.38
CA PRO A 180 -11.62 -12.56 -16.58
C PRO A 180 -11.65 -11.05 -16.93
N SER A 181 -12.85 -10.54 -17.19
CA SER A 181 -13.05 -9.16 -17.65
C SER A 181 -14.35 -8.60 -17.06
N ALA A 182 -14.45 -7.27 -17.05
CA ALA A 182 -15.66 -6.56 -16.67
C ALA A 182 -16.13 -5.67 -17.82
N GLU A 183 -17.38 -5.86 -18.22
CA GLU A 183 -18.05 -4.99 -19.18
C GLU A 183 -19.05 -4.08 -18.47
N ILE A 184 -18.95 -2.77 -18.73
CA ILE A 184 -19.93 -1.78 -18.28
C ILE A 184 -20.67 -1.24 -19.50
N ALA A 185 -21.75 -1.93 -19.86
CA ALA A 185 -22.66 -1.51 -20.92
C ALA A 185 -23.69 -0.48 -20.44
N ARG A 186 -24.35 0.18 -21.40
CA ARG A 186 -25.46 1.14 -21.19
C ARG A 186 -25.06 2.39 -20.40
N LEU A 187 -23.85 2.89 -20.64
CA LEU A 187 -23.34 4.08 -19.98
C LEU A 187 -24.08 5.36 -20.42
N PRO A 188 -24.28 6.35 -19.52
CA PRO A 188 -24.94 7.61 -19.86
C PRO A 188 -24.16 8.44 -20.88
N ARG A 189 -24.85 8.97 -21.90
CA ARG A 189 -24.19 9.68 -23.00
C ARG A 189 -23.58 11.03 -22.65
N LYS A 190 -24.23 11.78 -21.75
CA LYS A 190 -23.89 13.18 -21.45
C LYS A 190 -22.84 13.33 -20.36
N LEU A 191 -22.45 12.23 -19.71
CA LEU A 191 -21.51 12.27 -18.59
C LEU A 191 -20.09 12.05 -19.09
N VAL A 192 -19.16 12.77 -18.49
CA VAL A 192 -17.74 12.46 -18.57
C VAL A 192 -17.45 11.45 -17.48
N LEU A 193 -16.84 10.33 -17.85
CA LEU A 193 -16.55 9.23 -16.94
C LEU A 193 -15.03 9.08 -16.80
N THR A 194 -14.60 8.74 -15.59
CA THR A 194 -13.21 8.42 -15.29
C THR A 194 -13.16 6.94 -14.94
N LEU A 195 -12.30 6.19 -15.63
CA LEU A 195 -12.07 4.79 -15.32
C LEU A 195 -11.14 4.67 -14.10
N GLY A 196 -11.60 3.95 -13.09
CA GLY A 196 -10.82 3.60 -11.91
C GLY A 196 -10.78 2.09 -11.74
N ILE A 197 -9.64 1.59 -11.27
CA ILE A 197 -9.49 0.18 -10.87
C ILE A 197 -9.35 0.12 -9.35
N ASP A 198 -10.12 -0.80 -8.76
CA ASP A 198 -10.14 -1.06 -7.32
C ASP A 198 -9.44 -2.40 -7.09
N THR A 199 -8.31 -2.38 -6.39
CA THR A 199 -7.43 -3.55 -6.21
C THR A 199 -7.04 -3.70 -4.74
N PRO A 200 -6.63 -4.91 -4.31
CA PRO A 200 -5.96 -5.10 -3.03
C PRO A 200 -4.78 -4.13 -2.82
N GLU A 201 -4.41 -3.94 -1.56
CA GLU A 201 -3.35 -3.01 -1.19
C GLU A 201 -2.01 -3.47 -1.74
N SER A 202 -1.70 -4.77 -1.58
CA SER A 202 -0.45 -5.39 -2.04
C SER A 202 -0.25 -5.39 -3.56
N TRP A 203 -1.20 -4.92 -4.36
CA TRP A 203 -1.12 -4.96 -5.82
C TRP A 203 -0.68 -3.61 -6.40
N ASP A 204 0.43 -3.63 -7.15
CA ASP A 204 0.86 -2.52 -8.02
C ASP A 204 0.31 -2.75 -9.43
N VAL A 205 -0.80 -2.09 -9.75
CA VAL A 205 -1.52 -2.26 -11.02
C VAL A 205 -1.40 -1.01 -11.88
N GLN A 206 -1.05 -1.22 -13.15
CA GLN A 206 -0.81 -0.17 -14.11
C GLN A 206 -1.63 -0.41 -15.38
N THR A 207 -2.11 0.66 -16.02
CA THR A 207 -2.70 0.56 -17.36
C THR A 207 -1.62 0.06 -18.33
N SER A 208 -1.92 -1.01 -19.08
CA SER A 208 -0.98 -1.64 -20.01
C SER A 208 -1.35 -1.45 -21.47
N VAL A 209 -2.63 -1.61 -21.82
CA VAL A 209 -3.12 -1.46 -23.20
C VAL A 209 -4.35 -0.56 -23.20
N VAL A 210 -4.30 0.46 -24.04
CA VAL A 210 -5.41 1.37 -24.32
C VAL A 210 -5.18 1.98 -25.70
N ASP A 211 -6.27 2.20 -26.44
CA ASP A 211 -6.19 2.90 -27.72
C ASP A 211 -5.59 4.31 -27.53
N PRO A 212 -4.56 4.71 -28.32
CA PRO A 212 -3.95 6.03 -28.22
C PRO A 212 -4.88 7.23 -28.47
N SER A 213 -6.10 7.02 -28.96
CA SER A 213 -7.16 8.03 -29.12
C SER A 213 -8.07 8.15 -27.88
N VAL A 214 -8.20 7.10 -27.07
CA VAL A 214 -9.04 7.05 -25.85
C VAL A 214 -8.36 7.65 -24.61
N ASP A 215 -9.00 8.61 -23.95
CA ASP A 215 -8.58 9.15 -22.66
C ASP A 215 -9.40 8.51 -21.52
N VAL A 216 -8.78 7.61 -20.75
CA VAL A 216 -9.43 6.89 -19.64
C VAL A 216 -9.87 7.79 -18.49
N ASP A 217 -9.34 9.01 -18.42
CA ASP A 217 -9.72 9.99 -17.39
C ASP A 217 -10.92 10.83 -17.81
N ASN A 218 -11.18 10.90 -19.12
CA ASN A 218 -12.20 11.74 -19.73
C ASN A 218 -13.04 10.95 -20.76
N LEU A 219 -13.48 9.74 -20.41
CA LEU A 219 -14.30 8.90 -21.27
C LEU A 219 -15.65 9.59 -21.54
N ARG A 220 -16.05 9.61 -22.81
CA ARG A 220 -17.31 10.18 -23.27
C ARG A 220 -17.90 9.30 -24.35
N CYS A 221 -19.22 9.22 -24.36
CA CYS A 221 -19.92 8.66 -25.51
C CYS A 221 -19.73 9.53 -26.75
N PRO A 222 -19.60 8.94 -27.94
CA PRO A 222 -19.65 9.70 -29.19
C PRO A 222 -20.94 10.53 -29.24
N GLU A 223 -20.83 11.82 -29.59
CA GLU A 223 -21.99 12.72 -29.66
C GLU A 223 -23.02 12.25 -30.69
N SER A 224 -22.58 11.52 -31.73
CA SER A 224 -23.40 10.93 -32.78
C SER A 224 -24.10 9.62 -32.38
N ALA A 225 -23.81 9.05 -31.21
CA ALA A 225 -24.40 7.78 -30.80
C ALA A 225 -25.91 7.91 -30.57
N ALA A 226 -26.69 7.16 -31.35
CA ALA A 226 -28.16 7.12 -31.25
C ALA A 226 -28.67 6.25 -30.08
N ALA A 227 -27.83 5.36 -29.54
CA ALA A 227 -28.05 4.47 -28.39
C ALA A 227 -27.09 4.77 -27.21
N PRO A 228 -27.41 4.44 -25.94
CA PRO A 228 -26.42 4.45 -24.86
C PRO A 228 -25.15 3.67 -25.23
N CYS A 229 -23.98 4.08 -24.71
CA CYS A 229 -22.72 3.42 -25.06
C CYS A 229 -22.67 1.97 -24.60
N GLY A 230 -21.96 1.13 -25.36
CA GLY A 230 -21.79 -0.30 -25.09
C GLY A 230 -23.02 -1.15 -25.41
N ILE A 231 -23.94 -0.70 -26.28
CA ILE A 231 -25.07 -1.52 -26.77
C ILE A 231 -24.78 -2.12 -28.16
N ASP A 232 -24.13 -1.36 -29.04
CA ASP A 232 -23.93 -1.74 -30.45
C ASP A 232 -22.57 -2.43 -30.70
N GLY A 233 -21.92 -2.96 -29.66
CA GLY A 233 -20.58 -3.56 -29.74
C GLY A 233 -19.42 -2.56 -29.80
N ASP A 234 -19.70 -1.26 -29.67
CA ASP A 234 -18.69 -0.20 -29.52
C ASP A 234 -18.09 -0.26 -28.10
N LEU A 235 -17.16 -1.19 -27.91
CA LEU A 235 -16.43 -1.41 -26.68
C LEU A 235 -15.08 -0.68 -26.75
N THR A 236 -14.74 0.01 -25.67
CA THR A 236 -13.42 0.59 -25.48
C THR A 236 -12.59 -0.35 -24.62
N PRO A 237 -11.71 -1.18 -25.20
CA PRO A 237 -10.89 -2.11 -24.43
C PRO A 237 -9.82 -1.33 -23.65
N VAL A 238 -9.73 -1.62 -22.36
CA VAL A 238 -8.66 -1.14 -21.49
C VAL A 238 -8.13 -2.33 -20.72
N GLU A 239 -6.83 -2.60 -20.85
CA GLU A 239 -6.17 -3.67 -20.11
C GLU A 239 -5.29 -3.07 -19.01
N TYR A 240 -5.36 -3.72 -17.85
CA TYR A 240 -4.49 -3.45 -16.72
C TYR A 240 -3.53 -4.62 -16.52
N ARG A 241 -2.34 -4.32 -16.03
CA ARG A 241 -1.32 -5.30 -15.68
C ARG A 241 -0.92 -5.14 -14.23
N LEU A 242 -0.95 -6.23 -13.48
CA LEU A 242 -0.25 -6.35 -12.20
C LEU A 242 1.25 -6.34 -12.49
N LYS A 243 1.91 -5.21 -12.21
CA LYS A 243 3.32 -4.98 -12.51
C LYS A 243 4.24 -5.58 -11.44
N GLY A 244 3.75 -5.64 -10.21
CA GLY A 244 4.43 -6.24 -9.07
C GLY A 244 3.52 -6.33 -7.87
N LEU A 245 4.03 -6.96 -6.81
CA LEU A 245 3.39 -7.03 -5.50
C LEU A 245 4.15 -6.18 -4.50
N LEU A 246 3.50 -5.79 -3.41
CA LEU A 246 4.13 -5.06 -2.32
C LEU A 246 4.55 -6.04 -1.24
N LEU A 247 5.82 -5.97 -0.88
CA LEU A 247 6.32 -6.45 0.39
C LEU A 247 6.18 -5.31 1.39
N ALA A 248 5.21 -5.41 2.30
CA ALA A 248 4.92 -4.36 3.25
C ALA A 248 4.84 -4.88 4.69
N GLY A 249 5.10 -4.00 5.63
CA GLY A 249 5.17 -4.42 7.02
C GLY A 249 5.27 -3.28 8.01
N GLN A 250 5.48 -3.68 9.26
CA GLN A 250 5.74 -2.81 10.39
C GLN A 250 7.13 -3.10 10.94
N CYS A 251 7.83 -2.07 11.40
CA CYS A 251 9.15 -2.19 12.00
C CYS A 251 9.17 -1.53 13.38
N TYR A 252 9.72 -2.22 14.38
CA TYR A 252 9.84 -1.70 15.75
C TYR A 252 11.24 -1.94 16.32
N SER A 253 11.72 -0.96 17.08
CA SER A 253 12.94 -1.06 17.87
C SER A 253 12.65 -1.79 19.18
N THR A 254 13.36 -2.88 19.46
CA THR A 254 13.32 -3.60 20.75
C THR A 254 14.00 -2.80 21.86
N THR A 255 14.89 -1.87 21.53
CA THR A 255 15.55 -0.98 22.50
C THR A 255 14.57 0.03 23.09
N ASP A 256 13.75 0.64 22.24
CA ASP A 256 12.91 1.79 22.62
C ASP A 256 11.40 1.47 22.62
N GLY A 257 11.00 0.31 22.09
CA GLY A 257 9.60 -0.09 21.89
C GLY A 257 8.85 0.75 20.86
N ALA A 258 9.55 1.58 20.08
CA ALA A 258 8.98 2.54 19.14
C ALA A 258 9.40 2.24 17.69
N PRO A 259 8.61 2.67 16.69
CA PRO A 259 9.02 2.68 15.30
C PRO A 259 10.34 3.44 15.09
N PRO A 260 11.36 2.83 14.45
CA PRO A 260 12.61 3.50 14.12
C PRO A 260 12.39 4.39 12.88
N ASN A 261 11.78 5.56 13.09
CA ASN A 261 11.40 6.49 12.03
C ASN A 261 12.62 6.92 11.19
N GLY A 262 12.48 6.84 9.86
CA GLY A 262 13.53 7.14 8.89
C GLY A 262 14.60 6.05 8.74
N LEU A 263 14.40 4.88 9.35
CA LEU A 263 15.31 3.74 9.15
C LEU A 263 15.26 3.29 7.70
N GLN A 264 16.42 3.36 7.05
CA GLN A 264 16.55 3.06 5.63
C GLN A 264 16.69 1.55 5.42
N LEU A 265 15.87 1.02 4.52
CA LEU A 265 15.79 -0.39 4.17
C LEU A 265 16.04 -0.57 2.69
N TYR A 266 16.68 -1.66 2.31
CA TYR A 266 16.80 -2.07 0.91
C TYR A 266 16.50 -3.55 0.73
N LEU A 267 15.98 -3.87 -0.44
CA LEU A 267 15.63 -5.20 -0.90
C LEU A 267 16.72 -5.71 -1.84
N THR A 268 17.16 -6.93 -1.65
CA THR A 268 18.15 -7.61 -2.49
C THR A 268 17.62 -8.92 -3.03
N GLY A 269 18.16 -9.34 -4.17
CA GLY A 269 17.89 -10.66 -4.71
C GLY A 269 18.53 -11.76 -3.85
N PRO A 270 18.12 -13.02 -4.02
CA PRO A 270 18.69 -14.14 -3.26
C PRO A 270 20.13 -14.47 -3.70
N GLU A 271 20.50 -14.17 -4.95
CA GLU A 271 21.83 -14.47 -5.52
C GLU A 271 22.77 -13.26 -5.55
N ASP A 272 22.23 -12.05 -5.56
CA ASP A 272 23.00 -10.80 -5.62
C ASP A 272 22.69 -9.97 -4.38
N GLU A 273 23.57 -10.11 -3.41
CA GLU A 273 23.46 -9.51 -2.08
C GLU A 273 23.84 -8.03 -2.02
N ASP A 274 24.53 -7.53 -3.04
CA ASP A 274 25.08 -6.18 -3.08
C ASP A 274 24.25 -5.27 -4.02
N ALA A 275 23.51 -5.85 -4.98
CA ALA A 275 22.61 -5.09 -5.85
C ALA A 275 21.24 -4.85 -5.19
N ALA A 276 21.06 -3.65 -4.62
CA ALA A 276 19.75 -3.19 -4.18
C ALA A 276 18.76 -3.10 -5.36
N VAL A 277 17.63 -3.79 -5.25
CA VAL A 277 16.55 -3.80 -6.25
C VAL A 277 15.51 -2.72 -5.96
N ALA A 278 15.28 -2.45 -4.68
CA ALA A 278 14.37 -1.42 -4.20
C ALA A 278 14.82 -0.91 -2.83
N ASP A 279 14.50 0.33 -2.51
CA ASP A 279 14.79 0.97 -1.25
C ASP A 279 13.58 1.72 -0.69
N THR A 280 13.56 1.92 0.62
CA THR A 280 12.50 2.67 1.31
C THR A 280 12.98 3.13 2.69
N LEU A 281 12.11 3.84 3.39
CA LEU A 281 12.29 4.19 4.80
C LEU A 281 11.10 3.70 5.65
N VAL A 282 11.37 3.45 6.92
CA VAL A 282 10.35 3.15 7.92
C VAL A 282 9.67 4.45 8.35
N MET A 283 8.35 4.52 8.17
CA MET A 283 7.55 5.67 8.60
C MET A 283 7.35 5.71 10.12
N HIS A 284 7.19 6.91 10.67
CA HIS A 284 6.84 7.09 12.09
C HIS A 284 5.55 6.35 12.48
N ASN A 285 4.52 6.46 11.63
CA ASN A 285 3.22 5.86 11.91
C ASN A 285 3.27 4.34 11.69
N LEU A 286 3.00 3.59 12.76
CA LEU A 286 2.94 2.12 12.78
C LEU A 286 4.25 1.43 12.34
N GLY A 287 5.36 2.16 12.22
CA GLY A 287 6.59 1.61 11.64
C GLY A 287 6.41 1.12 10.21
N TYR A 288 5.47 1.72 9.47
CA TYR A 288 5.09 1.22 8.16
C TYR A 288 6.23 1.34 7.14
N TRP A 289 6.44 0.29 6.37
CA TRP A 289 7.35 0.27 5.22
C TRP A 289 6.72 -0.54 4.08
N GLN A 290 7.06 -0.21 2.84
CA GLN A 290 6.68 -1.01 1.67
C GLN A 290 7.79 -0.98 0.61
N LEU A 291 7.97 -2.10 -0.06
CA LEU A 291 8.90 -2.30 -1.17
C LEU A 291 8.18 -3.07 -2.28
N LYS A 292 8.51 -2.79 -3.53
CA LYS A 292 7.95 -3.54 -4.66
C LYS A 292 8.78 -4.77 -4.94
N ALA A 293 8.12 -5.90 -5.11
CA ALA A 293 8.74 -7.19 -5.33
C ALA A 293 7.89 -8.02 -6.31
N ASN A 294 8.55 -8.84 -7.12
CA ASN A 294 7.86 -9.87 -7.91
C ASN A 294 7.80 -11.18 -7.11
N PRO A 295 6.98 -12.17 -7.51
CA PRO A 295 6.98 -13.47 -6.88
C PRO A 295 8.39 -14.07 -6.82
N GLY A 296 8.80 -14.53 -5.63
CA GLY A 296 10.17 -14.95 -5.38
C GLY A 296 10.60 -14.79 -3.92
N ALA A 297 11.84 -15.20 -3.64
CA ALA A 297 12.50 -14.96 -2.35
C ALA A 297 13.32 -13.68 -2.42
N TRP A 298 13.26 -12.88 -1.36
CA TRP A 298 13.90 -11.57 -1.27
C TRP A 298 14.53 -11.39 0.09
N ASN A 299 15.70 -10.76 0.12
CA ASN A 299 16.41 -10.48 1.37
C ASN A 299 16.24 -8.99 1.70
N LEU A 300 15.74 -8.70 2.90
CA LEU A 300 15.62 -7.34 3.40
C LEU A 300 16.83 -7.00 4.26
N ARG A 301 17.39 -5.80 4.09
CA ARG A 301 18.60 -5.35 4.79
C ARG A 301 18.52 -3.89 5.21
N LEU A 302 19.32 -3.52 6.21
CA LEU A 302 19.52 -2.13 6.64
C LEU A 302 20.46 -1.43 5.67
N ALA A 303 20.05 -0.30 5.10
CA ALA A 303 20.86 0.42 4.13
C ALA A 303 22.27 0.71 4.68
N PRO A 304 23.32 0.59 3.84
CA PRO A 304 24.68 0.97 4.23
C PRO A 304 24.75 2.40 4.77
N GLY A 305 25.58 2.62 5.79
CA GLY A 305 25.73 3.92 6.46
C GLY A 305 25.04 3.94 7.82
N ARG A 306 24.39 5.07 8.15
CA ARG A 306 23.88 5.33 9.50
C ARG A 306 22.86 4.30 9.99
N ALA A 307 22.03 3.73 9.10
CA ALA A 307 21.06 2.70 9.47
C ALA A 307 21.76 1.41 9.97
N SER A 308 22.69 0.84 9.19
CA SER A 308 23.41 -0.38 9.56
C SER A 308 24.46 -0.18 10.67
N ARG A 309 24.98 1.05 10.82
CA ARG A 309 25.87 1.45 11.93
C ARG A 309 25.13 1.51 13.27
N LEU A 310 23.93 2.08 13.31
CA LEU A 310 23.20 2.27 14.56
C LEU A 310 22.36 1.05 14.95
N PHE A 311 21.83 0.31 13.98
CA PHE A 311 20.89 -0.78 14.21
C PHE A 311 21.43 -2.11 13.71
N THR A 312 20.88 -3.17 14.29
CA THR A 312 20.91 -4.53 13.74
C THR A 312 19.50 -5.09 13.67
N MET A 313 19.26 -6.00 12.74
CA MET A 313 18.00 -6.74 12.64
C MET A 313 18.03 -7.92 13.61
N VAL A 314 16.92 -8.15 14.31
CA VAL A 314 16.79 -9.19 15.34
C VAL A 314 15.91 -10.32 14.83
N ASN A 315 16.30 -11.56 15.12
CA ASN A 315 15.45 -12.72 14.96
C ASN A 315 14.51 -12.84 16.18
N PRO A 316 13.18 -12.79 16.01
CA PRO A 316 12.24 -12.97 17.12
C PRO A 316 12.39 -14.30 17.86
N ASP A 317 12.88 -15.33 17.16
CA ASP A 317 13.02 -16.69 17.70
C ASP A 317 14.39 -16.91 18.37
N ASP A 318 15.38 -16.04 18.11
CA ASP A 318 16.73 -16.13 18.66
C ASP A 318 17.32 -14.73 18.93
N ASP A 319 17.09 -14.21 20.13
CA ASP A 319 17.57 -12.90 20.58
C ASP A 319 19.12 -12.73 20.52
N LYS A 320 19.86 -13.84 20.38
CA LYS A 320 21.33 -13.87 20.27
C LYS A 320 21.83 -13.75 18.82
N ASP A 321 20.95 -13.83 17.83
CA ASP A 321 21.30 -13.58 16.43
C ASP A 321 21.51 -12.07 16.21
N GLU A 322 22.78 -11.64 16.24
CA GLU A 322 23.16 -10.22 16.20
C GLU A 322 23.22 -9.62 14.78
N ASP A 323 22.92 -10.37 13.72
CA ASP A 323 22.81 -9.87 12.34
C ASP A 323 21.80 -10.69 11.54
N HIS A 324 20.57 -10.78 12.05
CA HIS A 324 19.53 -11.56 11.39
C HIS A 324 19.22 -10.98 10.00
N ARG A 325 19.24 -11.81 8.97
CA ARG A 325 18.91 -11.40 7.59
C ARG A 325 17.57 -12.01 7.19
N PRO A 326 16.46 -11.29 7.41
CA PRO A 326 15.15 -11.85 7.13
C PRO A 326 14.98 -12.04 5.62
N THR A 327 14.68 -13.28 5.23
CA THR A 327 14.25 -13.63 3.88
C THR A 327 12.74 -13.66 3.83
N PHE A 328 12.16 -12.87 2.93
CA PHE A 328 10.72 -12.83 2.67
C PHE A 328 10.40 -13.53 1.36
N THR A 329 9.34 -14.33 1.36
CA THR A 329 8.87 -15.02 0.16
C THR A 329 7.53 -14.44 -0.28
N VAL A 330 7.48 -13.93 -1.51
CA VAL A 330 6.25 -13.46 -2.16
C VAL A 330 5.68 -14.62 -2.97
N THR A 331 4.68 -15.31 -2.41
CA THR A 331 4.08 -16.52 -3.00
C THR A 331 2.55 -16.45 -3.15
N SER A 332 1.92 -15.38 -2.65
CA SER A 332 0.47 -15.19 -2.65
C SER A 332 0.11 -13.79 -3.13
N PHE A 333 -1.13 -13.63 -3.60
CA PHE A 333 -1.73 -12.34 -3.92
C PHE A 333 -2.38 -11.67 -2.70
N GLU A 334 -2.35 -12.32 -1.54
CA GLU A 334 -2.91 -11.82 -0.29
C GLU A 334 -2.08 -10.71 0.32
N ASP A 335 -2.76 -9.78 0.99
CA ASP A 335 -2.10 -8.77 1.80
C ASP A 335 -1.47 -9.44 3.03
N LYS A 336 -0.14 -9.52 3.05
CA LYS A 336 0.62 -10.04 4.20
C LYS A 336 1.36 -8.90 4.88
N VAL A 337 1.07 -8.70 6.16
CA VAL A 337 1.80 -7.73 6.99
C VAL A 337 3.00 -8.44 7.61
N HIS A 338 4.20 -7.97 7.27
CA HIS A 338 5.45 -8.47 7.84
C HIS A 338 5.83 -7.67 9.09
N PHE A 339 6.26 -8.35 10.15
CA PHE A 339 6.78 -7.71 11.36
C PHE A 339 8.30 -7.81 11.38
N LEU A 340 8.96 -6.65 11.38
CA LEU A 340 10.41 -6.51 11.48
C LEU A 340 10.77 -5.98 12.87
N GLN A 341 11.78 -6.59 13.48
CA GLN A 341 12.35 -6.12 14.73
C GLN A 341 13.80 -5.70 14.52
N VAL A 342 14.15 -4.55 15.07
CA VAL A 342 15.52 -4.05 15.08
C VAL A 342 15.96 -3.72 16.50
N ARG A 343 17.25 -3.65 16.72
CA ARG A 343 17.85 -3.29 18.00
C ARG A 343 18.99 -2.32 17.75
N LYS A 344 19.12 -1.30 18.59
CA LYS A 344 20.31 -0.46 18.54
C LYS A 344 21.54 -1.27 18.93
N ARG A 345 22.66 -1.06 18.23
CA ARG A 345 23.92 -1.70 18.56
C ARG A 345 24.44 -1.18 19.92
N PRO A 346 25.18 -2.02 20.67
CA PRO A 346 25.77 -1.60 21.95
C PRO A 346 26.61 -0.32 21.81
N GLY A 347 26.35 0.67 22.67
CA GLY A 347 27.02 1.97 22.66
C GLY A 347 26.34 3.05 21.81
N PHE A 348 25.30 2.69 21.05
CA PHE A 348 24.52 3.62 20.21
C PHE A 348 23.11 3.88 20.76
N GLU A 349 22.75 3.37 21.94
CA GLU A 349 21.40 3.43 22.50
C GLU A 349 20.90 4.87 22.64
N GLY A 350 21.77 5.78 23.08
CA GLY A 350 21.48 7.21 23.21
C GLY A 350 21.58 8.02 21.92
N VAL A 351 22.03 7.42 20.81
CA VAL A 351 22.25 8.13 19.55
C VAL A 351 20.95 8.16 18.73
N PRO A 352 20.41 9.33 18.37
CA PRO A 352 19.23 9.42 17.53
C PRO A 352 19.55 9.11 16.07
N LEU A 353 18.65 8.41 15.40
CA LEU A 353 18.82 8.02 14.00
C LEU A 353 18.89 9.25 13.07
N LEU A 354 18.04 10.26 13.30
CA LEU A 354 17.90 11.44 12.44
C LEU A 354 18.74 12.65 12.91
N ALA A 355 19.84 12.42 13.63
CA ALA A 355 20.76 13.50 14.01
C ALA A 355 21.47 14.10 12.78
N GLU A 356 22.02 15.31 12.92
CA GLU A 356 22.93 15.88 11.92
C GLU A 356 24.22 15.05 11.88
N ASP A 357 24.75 14.78 10.68
CA ASP A 357 25.88 13.89 10.47
C ASP A 357 27.13 14.40 11.21
N ASP A 358 27.84 13.49 11.87
CA ASP A 358 29.25 13.71 12.22
C ASP A 358 30.09 13.50 10.94
N GLU A 359 31.29 14.10 10.83
CA GLU A 359 32.18 14.02 9.64
C GLU A 359 32.47 12.58 9.16
N ASP A 360 32.28 11.58 10.03
CA ASP A 360 32.47 10.15 9.76
C ASP A 360 31.34 9.49 8.94
N ASP A 361 30.10 10.02 8.94
CA ASP A 361 28.95 9.37 8.27
C ASP A 361 28.93 9.55 6.74
N VAL A 362 29.65 10.55 6.22
CA VAL A 362 29.63 10.92 4.79
C VAL A 362 30.47 9.97 3.92
N GLN A 363 31.50 9.33 4.48
CA GLN A 363 32.45 8.51 3.72
C GLN A 363 31.94 7.09 3.37
N GLU A 364 31.03 6.50 4.17
CA GLU A 364 30.51 5.15 3.92
C GLU A 364 29.29 5.13 2.97
N ALA A 365 28.47 6.18 2.93
CA ALA A 365 27.26 6.23 2.13
C ALA A 365 27.52 6.25 0.61
N GLU A 366 28.66 6.81 0.17
CA GLU A 366 29.01 6.91 -1.26
C GLU A 366 29.37 5.56 -1.91
N VAL A 367 29.79 4.56 -1.13
CA VAL A 367 30.34 3.31 -1.71
C VAL A 367 29.25 2.27 -2.01
N GLY A 368 28.07 2.36 -1.37
CA GLY A 368 27.07 1.27 -1.36
C GLY A 368 25.86 1.40 -2.30
N LEU A 369 25.59 2.58 -2.89
CA LEU A 369 24.32 2.83 -3.62
C LEU A 369 24.42 2.93 -5.16
N PHE A 370 25.59 2.65 -5.76
CA PHE A 370 25.83 2.80 -7.21
C PHE A 370 25.21 1.68 -8.10
N GLY A 371 24.30 0.86 -7.56
CA GLY A 371 23.78 -0.35 -8.20
C GLY A 371 22.32 -0.31 -8.66
N PHE A 372 21.66 0.85 -8.78
CA PHE A 372 20.25 0.90 -9.22
C PHE A 372 20.10 0.58 -10.71
N GLY A 373 20.04 -0.72 -11.03
CA GLY A 373 19.60 -1.23 -12.32
C GLY A 373 18.08 -1.16 -12.42
N SER A 374 17.55 -0.31 -13.30
CA SER A 374 16.14 -0.24 -13.68
C SER A 374 15.67 -1.55 -14.32
N SER A 375 15.47 -2.60 -13.51
CA SER A 375 14.90 -3.88 -13.93
C SER A 375 13.40 -3.90 -13.63
N LEU A 376 12.65 -3.09 -14.38
CA LEU A 376 11.21 -3.29 -14.55
C LEU A 376 11.00 -3.83 -15.96
N GLY A 377 10.70 -5.13 -16.02
CA GLY A 377 10.65 -5.94 -17.23
C GLY A 377 9.77 -5.33 -18.33
N LEU A 378 10.42 -4.87 -19.40
CA LEU A 378 9.86 -4.85 -20.74
C LEU A 378 10.44 -6.07 -21.46
N GLY A 379 9.56 -6.96 -21.94
CA GLY A 379 9.96 -8.13 -22.69
C GLY A 379 10.80 -7.77 -23.92
N ASN A 380 11.93 -8.47 -24.06
CA ASN A 380 12.58 -8.84 -25.31
C ASN A 380 12.86 -7.72 -26.34
N LEU A 381 13.76 -6.78 -26.01
CA LEU A 381 14.49 -5.98 -26.99
C LEU A 381 15.94 -5.88 -26.52
N GLY A 382 16.87 -6.48 -27.28
CA GLY A 382 18.27 -6.57 -26.93
C GLY A 382 18.95 -5.19 -26.85
N PHE A 383 19.36 -4.80 -25.64
CA PHE A 383 20.31 -3.72 -25.41
C PHE A 383 21.63 -4.31 -24.93
N LYS A 384 22.70 -3.98 -25.65
CA LYS A 384 24.08 -4.34 -25.31
C LYS A 384 24.47 -3.69 -23.99
N LYS A 385 25.18 -4.47 -23.18
CA LYS A 385 25.72 -4.15 -21.87
C LYS A 385 27.04 -3.38 -22.06
N ASP A 386 26.98 -2.06 -22.10
CA ASP A 386 28.18 -1.22 -21.92
C ASP A 386 28.20 -0.72 -20.47
N ALA A 387 28.76 -1.58 -19.60
CA ALA A 387 29.05 -1.24 -18.21
C ALA A 387 30.48 -0.70 -18.13
N GLN A 388 30.63 0.61 -18.33
CA GLN A 388 31.81 1.38 -17.92
C GLN A 388 31.47 2.89 -17.90
N ALA A 389 31.13 3.41 -16.72
CA ALA A 389 31.17 4.85 -16.37
C ALA A 389 31.28 4.93 -14.83
N GLN A 390 32.47 5.14 -14.27
CA GLN A 390 33.01 6.44 -13.82
C GLN A 390 32.10 7.11 -12.77
N GLY A 391 32.44 6.90 -11.49
CA GLY A 391 31.80 7.48 -10.29
C GLY A 391 32.06 8.98 -10.12
N GLY A 392 31.51 9.79 -11.03
CA GLY A 392 31.54 11.25 -10.92
C GLY A 392 30.42 11.96 -11.69
N GLN A 393 29.33 11.26 -12.07
CA GLN A 393 28.29 11.81 -12.95
C GLN A 393 26.93 12.12 -12.29
N GLU A 394 26.62 11.66 -11.07
CA GLU A 394 25.31 11.97 -10.44
C GLU A 394 25.23 13.37 -9.79
N GLU A 395 26.35 13.99 -9.40
CA GLU A 395 26.32 15.31 -8.73
C GLU A 395 25.87 16.46 -9.64
N ASP A 396 26.01 16.33 -10.97
CA ASP A 396 25.64 17.40 -11.91
C ASP A 396 24.34 17.13 -12.68
N VAL A 397 23.35 16.51 -12.01
CA VAL A 397 22.02 16.27 -12.56
C VAL A 397 20.96 17.10 -11.83
N VAL A 398 20.05 17.71 -12.58
CA VAL A 398 18.83 18.33 -12.03
C VAL A 398 17.71 17.31 -12.05
N HIS A 399 17.16 16.99 -10.88
CA HIS A 399 16.02 16.08 -10.75
C HIS A 399 14.71 16.87 -10.76
N VAL A 400 13.81 16.51 -11.68
CA VAL A 400 12.49 17.14 -11.82
C VAL A 400 11.38 16.12 -11.62
N PHE A 401 10.49 16.35 -10.66
CA PHE A 401 9.29 15.54 -10.43
C PHE A 401 8.07 16.19 -11.08
N SER A 402 7.25 15.40 -11.76
CA SER A 402 5.96 15.85 -12.25
C SER A 402 4.96 14.71 -12.35
N LEU A 403 3.69 15.08 -12.48
CA LEU A 403 2.59 14.15 -12.66
C LEU A 403 1.54 14.76 -13.58
N ALA A 404 0.80 13.90 -14.28
CA ALA A 404 -0.25 14.31 -15.20
C ALA A 404 -1.38 13.27 -15.17
N THR A 405 -2.61 13.73 -15.43
CA THR A 405 -3.81 12.91 -15.59
C THR A 405 -4.58 13.42 -16.79
N GLY A 406 -4.95 12.53 -17.69
CA GLY A 406 -5.58 12.86 -18.97
C GLY A 406 -4.61 13.36 -20.04
N LYS A 407 -5.03 13.21 -21.30
CA LYS A 407 -4.15 13.40 -22.47
C LYS A 407 -3.72 14.84 -22.69
N LEU A 408 -4.57 15.80 -22.32
CA LEU A 408 -4.22 17.22 -22.42
C LEU A 408 -3.00 17.51 -21.55
N TYR A 409 -3.02 17.09 -20.29
CA TYR A 409 -1.91 17.28 -19.37
C TYR A 409 -0.68 16.47 -19.76
N GLU A 410 -0.84 15.26 -20.30
CA GLU A 410 0.29 14.52 -20.88
C GLU A 410 0.96 15.26 -22.04
N ARG A 411 0.17 15.91 -22.91
CA ARG A 411 0.72 16.76 -23.97
C ARG A 411 1.46 17.96 -23.40
N LEU A 412 0.87 18.65 -22.42
CA LEU A 412 1.51 19.78 -21.75
C LEU A 412 2.80 19.35 -21.04
N LEU A 413 2.80 18.18 -20.39
CA LEU A 413 3.95 17.60 -19.72
C LEU A 413 5.13 17.41 -20.69
N LYS A 414 4.90 16.99 -21.94
CA LYS A 414 5.95 16.94 -22.97
C LYS A 414 6.54 18.31 -23.27
N ILE A 415 5.68 19.33 -23.33
CA ILE A 415 6.11 20.72 -23.57
C ILE A 415 6.92 21.23 -22.37
N MET A 416 6.47 20.95 -21.15
CA MET A 416 7.17 21.28 -19.91
C MET A 416 8.57 20.64 -19.92
N MET A 417 8.65 19.31 -20.11
CA MET A 417 9.92 18.59 -20.16
C MET A 417 10.87 19.17 -21.21
N LEU A 418 10.38 19.41 -22.42
CA LEU A 418 11.19 19.98 -23.50
C LEU A 418 11.64 21.40 -23.20
N SER A 419 10.81 22.22 -22.55
CA SER A 419 11.17 23.59 -22.16
C SER A 419 12.28 23.60 -21.11
N VAL A 420 12.20 22.70 -20.12
CA VAL A 420 13.24 22.52 -19.10
C VAL A 420 14.56 22.09 -19.74
N VAL A 421 14.55 21.06 -20.59
CA VAL A 421 15.78 20.53 -21.23
C VAL A 421 16.44 21.58 -22.12
N LYS A 422 15.66 22.43 -22.78
CA LYS A 422 16.21 23.52 -23.62
C LYS A 422 16.79 24.68 -22.82
N SER A 423 16.33 24.89 -21.60
CA SER A 423 16.73 26.03 -20.75
C SER A 423 17.74 25.67 -19.68
N CYS A 424 17.85 24.40 -19.29
CA CYS A 424 18.75 23.96 -18.23
C CYS A 424 20.17 23.79 -18.75
N SER A 425 21.17 24.28 -18.01
CA SER A 425 22.58 24.19 -18.40
C SER A 425 23.20 22.82 -18.18
N VAL A 426 22.55 21.96 -17.40
CA VAL A 426 23.06 20.64 -16.96
C VAL A 426 22.08 19.53 -17.32
N LYS A 427 22.51 18.27 -17.17
CA LYS A 427 21.68 17.11 -17.49
C LYS A 427 20.45 17.08 -16.59
N VAL A 428 19.29 16.75 -17.17
CA VAL A 428 18.02 16.67 -16.43
C VAL A 428 17.57 15.21 -16.35
N LYS A 429 17.07 14.81 -15.17
CA LYS A 429 16.39 13.53 -14.95
C LYS A 429 14.97 13.79 -14.47
N PHE A 430 13.99 13.36 -15.26
CA PHE A 430 12.58 13.45 -14.91
C PHE A 430 12.12 12.22 -14.15
N TRP A 431 11.47 12.45 -13.01
CA TRP A 431 10.74 11.45 -12.24
C TRP A 431 9.26 11.68 -12.46
N LEU A 432 8.58 10.73 -13.09
CA LEU A 432 7.16 10.87 -13.46
C LEU A 432 6.30 9.88 -12.67
N PHE A 433 5.21 10.37 -12.08
CA PHE A 433 4.31 9.50 -11.32
C PHE A 433 3.54 8.54 -12.24
N GLU A 434 3.78 7.24 -12.09
CA GLU A 434 3.42 6.25 -13.10
C GLU A 434 1.90 5.99 -13.23
N ASN A 435 1.18 5.96 -12.11
CA ASN A 435 -0.17 5.37 -12.01
C ASN A 435 -1.22 6.05 -12.90
N PHE A 436 -0.99 7.30 -13.28
CA PHE A 436 -1.95 8.11 -14.03
C PHE A 436 -1.52 8.35 -15.48
N LEU A 437 -0.34 7.84 -15.88
CA LEU A 437 0.19 8.02 -17.22
C LEU A 437 -0.24 6.89 -18.15
N THR A 438 -0.64 7.25 -19.36
CA THR A 438 -1.00 6.31 -20.41
C THR A 438 0.23 5.57 -20.95
N PRO A 439 0.10 4.30 -21.36
CA PRO A 439 1.16 3.55 -22.04
C PRO A 439 1.77 4.30 -23.23
N ALA A 440 0.93 4.99 -24.02
CA ALA A 440 1.34 5.79 -25.16
C ALA A 440 2.25 6.96 -24.74
N PHE A 441 1.89 7.67 -23.67
CA PHE A 441 2.74 8.71 -23.11
C PHE A 441 4.07 8.13 -22.62
N LYS A 442 4.06 7.08 -21.79
CA LYS A 442 5.30 6.46 -21.25
C LYS A 442 6.28 6.11 -22.37
N LYS A 443 5.81 5.43 -23.43
CA LYS A 443 6.62 5.10 -24.61
C LYS A 443 7.19 6.37 -25.28
N SER A 444 6.35 7.39 -25.47
CA SER A 444 6.80 8.63 -26.10
C SER A 444 7.79 9.43 -25.24
N ALA A 445 7.67 9.40 -23.91
CA ALA A 445 8.60 10.05 -23.00
C ALA A 445 10.00 9.42 -23.08
N MET A 446 10.08 8.08 -23.17
CA MET A 446 11.34 7.37 -23.39
C MET A 446 12.00 7.73 -24.74
N VAL A 447 11.21 7.88 -25.81
CA VAL A 447 11.74 8.31 -27.12
C VAL A 447 12.22 9.75 -27.07
N LEU A 448 11.49 10.65 -26.41
CA LEU A 448 11.93 12.04 -26.22
C LEU A 448 13.23 12.12 -25.41
N ALA A 449 13.37 11.28 -24.38
CA ALA A 449 14.59 11.20 -23.57
C ALA A 449 15.82 10.85 -24.41
N GLN A 450 15.69 9.88 -25.32
CA GLN A 450 16.76 9.49 -26.25
C GLN A 450 17.08 10.59 -27.27
N GLU A 451 16.06 11.26 -27.82
CA GLU A 451 16.24 12.31 -28.83
C GLU A 451 16.90 13.58 -28.27
N TYR A 452 16.50 13.99 -27.06
CA TYR A 452 16.94 15.26 -26.45
C TYR A 452 18.00 15.09 -25.35
N GLY A 453 18.48 13.87 -25.09
CA GLY A 453 19.62 13.62 -24.20
C GLY A 453 19.35 13.82 -22.70
N PHE A 454 18.13 13.53 -22.24
CA PHE A 454 17.76 13.58 -20.82
C PHE A 454 17.37 12.18 -20.31
N ASP A 455 17.29 11.99 -18.99
CA ASP A 455 16.84 10.72 -18.41
C ASP A 455 15.37 10.83 -17.94
N VAL A 456 14.62 9.72 -18.03
CA VAL A 456 13.26 9.64 -17.50
C VAL A 456 13.09 8.33 -16.73
N ALA A 457 12.50 8.43 -15.54
CA ALA A 457 12.17 7.31 -14.68
C ALA A 457 10.72 7.43 -14.19
N PHE A 458 10.06 6.29 -14.01
CA PHE A 458 8.70 6.22 -13.53
C PHE A 458 8.69 5.76 -12.07
N VAL A 459 8.10 6.57 -11.20
CA VAL A 459 8.01 6.29 -9.76
C VAL A 459 6.55 6.05 -9.38
N THR A 460 6.36 5.21 -8.38
CA THR A 460 5.05 4.95 -7.80
C THR A 460 5.21 4.49 -6.36
N TYR A 461 4.18 4.74 -5.55
CA TYR A 461 4.08 4.31 -4.17
C TYR A 461 2.60 4.02 -3.92
N LYS A 462 2.28 2.92 -3.24
CA LYS A 462 0.88 2.61 -2.94
C LYS A 462 0.43 3.40 -1.71
N TRP A 463 -0.78 3.96 -1.79
CA TRP A 463 -1.40 4.63 -0.64
C TRP A 463 -1.64 3.62 0.49
N PRO A 464 -1.01 3.79 1.67
CA PRO A 464 -1.12 2.81 2.76
C PRO A 464 -2.55 2.70 3.30
N GLY A 465 -3.00 1.50 3.66
CA GLY A 465 -4.36 1.23 4.13
C GLY A 465 -4.73 1.94 5.44
N TRP A 466 -3.73 2.23 6.29
CA TRP A 466 -3.91 3.00 7.52
C TRP A 466 -4.08 4.50 7.28
N LEU A 467 -3.61 5.02 6.14
CA LEU A 467 -3.71 6.43 5.80
C LEU A 467 -5.06 6.72 5.14
N ARG A 468 -5.78 7.72 5.64
CA ARG A 468 -7.12 8.07 5.14
C ARG A 468 -7.13 8.31 3.63
N GLN A 469 -7.80 7.43 2.90
CA GLN A 469 -7.89 7.52 1.44
C GLN A 469 -8.78 8.69 0.97
N GLN A 470 -8.57 9.09 -0.28
CA GLN A 470 -9.39 10.03 -1.01
C GLN A 470 -10.15 9.31 -2.12
N THR A 471 -11.41 9.67 -2.35
CA THR A 471 -12.24 9.07 -3.40
C THR A 471 -12.12 9.79 -4.74
N GLU A 472 -11.95 11.11 -4.71
CA GLU A 472 -11.77 11.93 -5.92
C GLU A 472 -10.33 11.82 -6.44
N LYS A 473 -10.18 11.39 -7.70
CA LYS A 473 -8.86 11.21 -8.35
C LYS A 473 -7.96 12.46 -8.27
N GLN A 474 -8.54 13.66 -8.39
CA GLN A 474 -7.80 14.92 -8.25
C GLN A 474 -7.19 15.09 -6.85
N ARG A 475 -7.93 14.72 -5.79
CA ARG A 475 -7.43 14.78 -4.41
C ARG A 475 -6.35 13.73 -4.15
N ILE A 476 -6.49 12.53 -4.72
CA ILE A 476 -5.46 11.50 -4.68
C ILE A 476 -4.16 12.05 -5.30
N ILE A 477 -4.27 12.67 -6.48
CA ILE A 477 -3.15 13.31 -7.17
C ILE A 477 -2.49 14.39 -6.30
N TRP A 478 -3.27 15.27 -5.69
CA TRP A 478 -2.72 16.29 -4.79
C TRP A 478 -2.02 15.69 -3.58
N GLY A 479 -2.53 14.58 -3.05
CA GLY A 479 -1.86 13.81 -2.00
C GLY A 479 -0.47 13.35 -2.44
N TYR A 480 -0.33 12.77 -3.64
CA TYR A 480 0.96 12.34 -4.18
C TYR A 480 1.95 13.47 -4.48
N LYS A 481 1.49 14.72 -4.59
CA LYS A 481 2.41 15.87 -4.70
C LYS A 481 3.17 16.13 -3.40
N ILE A 482 2.61 15.78 -2.24
CA ILE A 482 3.12 16.25 -0.94
C ILE A 482 3.36 15.16 0.12
N LEU A 483 2.51 14.13 0.18
CA LEU A 483 2.49 13.20 1.31
C LEU A 483 3.62 12.17 1.31
N PHE A 484 4.20 11.86 0.15
CA PHE A 484 5.09 10.72 -0.03
C PHE A 484 6.47 11.11 -0.57
N LEU A 485 6.86 12.38 -0.47
CA LEU A 485 8.10 12.89 -1.07
C LEU A 485 9.36 12.22 -0.51
N ASP A 486 9.33 11.80 0.75
CA ASP A 486 10.37 11.07 1.45
C ASP A 486 10.59 9.64 0.89
N VAL A 487 9.51 8.93 0.58
CA VAL A 487 9.50 7.51 0.16
C VAL A 487 9.35 7.27 -1.35
N LEU A 488 8.91 8.27 -2.12
CA LEU A 488 8.61 8.10 -3.55
C LEU A 488 9.88 8.00 -4.40
N PHE A 489 10.96 8.64 -3.96
CA PHE A 489 12.24 8.67 -4.67
C PHE A 489 13.28 7.79 -3.98
N PRO A 490 14.22 7.20 -4.73
CA PRO A 490 15.35 6.48 -4.16
C PRO A 490 16.16 7.31 -3.18
N LEU A 491 16.85 6.65 -2.26
CA LEU A 491 17.57 7.28 -1.15
C LEU A 491 18.73 8.15 -1.65
N ASN A 492 19.37 7.84 -2.79
CA ASN A 492 20.45 8.64 -3.37
C ASN A 492 19.99 9.99 -3.97
N VAL A 493 18.69 10.23 -4.17
CA VAL A 493 18.20 11.51 -4.67
C VAL A 493 18.19 12.53 -3.53
N LYS A 494 19.12 13.48 -3.57
CA LYS A 494 19.31 14.48 -2.51
C LYS A 494 18.33 15.64 -2.55
N LYS A 495 17.97 16.10 -3.75
CA LYS A 495 17.08 17.26 -3.96
C LYS A 495 16.21 17.01 -5.18
N ILE A 496 14.94 17.40 -5.10
CA ILE A 496 13.95 17.24 -6.18
C ILE A 496 13.19 18.55 -6.40
N ILE A 497 12.95 18.90 -7.66
CA ILE A 497 12.15 20.08 -8.03
C ILE A 497 10.83 19.60 -8.60
N TYR A 498 9.71 19.99 -8.00
CA TYR A 498 8.40 19.74 -8.58
C TYR A 498 8.03 20.83 -9.57
N VAL A 499 7.58 20.44 -10.76
CA VAL A 499 7.06 21.36 -11.79
C VAL A 499 5.72 20.85 -12.29
N ASP A 500 4.67 21.67 -12.17
CA ASP A 500 3.35 21.34 -12.72
C ASP A 500 3.41 21.13 -14.25
N ALA A 501 2.65 20.15 -14.75
CA ALA A 501 2.70 19.71 -16.13
C ALA A 501 2.33 20.79 -17.16
N ASP A 502 1.60 21.84 -16.76
CA ASP A 502 1.17 22.95 -17.63
C ASP A 502 2.15 24.13 -17.65
N GLN A 503 3.29 24.03 -16.97
CA GLN A 503 4.30 25.10 -16.98
C GLN A 503 5.19 25.07 -18.23
N VAL A 504 5.68 26.26 -18.59
CA VAL A 504 6.75 26.45 -19.58
C VAL A 504 7.91 27.14 -18.88
N VAL A 505 9.03 26.44 -18.77
CA VAL A 505 10.22 26.91 -18.07
C VAL A 505 11.14 27.61 -19.08
N ARG A 506 11.63 28.80 -18.71
CA ARG A 506 12.60 29.57 -19.51
C ARG A 506 13.91 29.85 -18.77
N GLY A 507 13.88 29.80 -17.44
CA GLY A 507 15.06 29.93 -16.59
C GLY A 507 15.79 28.59 -16.42
N ASP A 508 17.02 28.65 -15.94
CA ASP A 508 17.81 27.46 -15.65
C ASP A 508 17.41 26.87 -14.29
N LEU A 509 16.84 25.66 -14.29
CA LEU A 509 16.44 25.00 -13.05
C LEU A 509 17.62 24.62 -12.15
N LYS A 510 18.86 24.67 -12.66
CA LYS A 510 20.07 24.57 -11.83
C LYS A 510 20.09 25.63 -10.73
N GLU A 511 19.55 26.83 -10.99
CA GLU A 511 19.46 27.89 -9.97
C GLU A 511 18.61 27.45 -8.76
N LEU A 512 17.52 26.70 -8.99
CA LEU A 512 16.68 26.18 -7.92
C LEU A 512 17.33 24.98 -7.22
N ARG A 513 18.08 24.14 -7.94
CA ARG A 513 18.85 23.04 -7.36
C ARG A 513 19.93 23.58 -6.41
N ASP A 514 20.65 24.61 -6.85
CA ASP A 514 21.77 25.20 -6.12
C ASP A 514 21.31 26.23 -5.07
N MET A 515 20.01 26.54 -5.01
CA MET A 515 19.43 27.47 -4.04
C MET A 515 19.68 26.99 -2.61
N ASP A 516 20.22 27.89 -1.79
CA ASP A 516 20.28 27.73 -0.34
C ASP A 516 18.88 27.93 0.24
N LEU A 517 18.37 26.89 0.90
CA LEU A 517 17.06 26.91 1.55
C LEU A 517 17.14 27.36 3.01
N GLU A 518 18.31 27.85 3.46
CA GLU A 518 18.53 28.38 4.81
C GLU A 518 18.13 27.36 5.91
N GLY A 519 18.39 26.08 5.63
CA GLY A 519 18.05 24.95 6.51
C GLY A 519 16.60 24.45 6.44
N ALA A 520 15.74 25.06 5.59
CA ALA A 520 14.38 24.60 5.35
C ALA A 520 14.35 23.36 4.44
N PRO A 521 13.46 22.38 4.69
CA PRO A 521 13.38 21.15 3.88
C PRO A 521 12.74 21.36 2.51
N TYR A 522 12.04 22.47 2.30
CA TYR A 522 11.43 22.80 1.02
C TYR A 522 11.25 24.32 0.84
N GLY A 523 11.25 24.77 -0.41
CA GLY A 523 11.04 26.16 -0.80
C GLY A 523 9.92 26.29 -1.84
N TYR A 524 9.01 27.24 -1.63
CA TYR A 524 7.84 27.49 -2.50
C TYR A 524 7.81 28.91 -3.03
N THR A 525 7.14 29.09 -4.18
CA THR A 525 6.88 30.42 -4.73
C THR A 525 5.65 31.06 -4.08
N PRO A 526 5.70 32.31 -3.58
CA PRO A 526 4.53 33.00 -3.04
C PRO A 526 3.60 33.49 -4.16
N PHE A 527 2.33 33.75 -3.83
CA PHE A 527 1.37 34.31 -4.78
C PHE A 527 1.72 35.75 -5.16
N CYS A 528 1.62 36.09 -6.45
CA CYS A 528 1.90 37.44 -6.96
C CYS A 528 0.93 38.51 -6.42
N SER A 529 1.48 39.64 -5.98
CA SER A 529 0.72 40.83 -5.56
C SER A 529 0.83 42.01 -6.52
N SER A 530 1.46 41.82 -7.69
CA SER A 530 1.81 42.91 -8.61
C SER A 530 0.61 43.50 -9.38
N ARG A 531 -0.52 42.80 -9.46
CA ARG A 531 -1.73 43.28 -10.15
C ARG A 531 -2.77 43.73 -9.15
N GLU A 532 -3.04 45.04 -9.10
CA GLU A 532 -4.01 45.61 -8.15
C GLU A 532 -5.44 45.16 -8.42
N GLU A 533 -5.81 45.00 -9.70
CA GLU A 533 -7.14 44.59 -10.14
C GLU A 533 -7.58 43.21 -9.63
N THR A 534 -6.62 42.32 -9.30
CA THR A 534 -6.92 40.97 -8.84
C THR A 534 -6.91 40.82 -7.32
N LEU A 535 -6.58 41.89 -6.57
CA LEU A 535 -6.47 41.85 -5.11
C LEU A 535 -7.78 41.44 -4.43
N GLY A 536 -8.93 41.79 -5.02
CA GLY A 536 -10.25 41.39 -4.50
C GLY A 536 -10.52 39.88 -4.51
N TYR A 537 -9.81 39.11 -5.36
CA TYR A 537 -9.94 37.65 -5.43
C TYR A 537 -8.97 36.90 -4.51
N GLN A 538 -8.06 37.61 -3.85
CA GLN A 538 -7.04 37.01 -2.98
C GLN A 538 -7.64 36.69 -1.60
N PHE A 539 -8.38 35.58 -1.52
CA PHE A 539 -9.11 35.16 -0.32
C PHE A 539 -8.21 35.03 0.92
N TRP A 540 -6.91 34.74 0.74
CA TRP A 540 -5.96 34.59 1.85
C TRP A 540 -5.59 35.89 2.57
N ARG A 541 -5.96 37.06 2.02
CA ARG A 541 -5.69 38.37 2.64
C ARG A 541 -6.66 38.76 3.76
N SER A 542 -7.72 37.99 3.98
CA SER A 542 -8.74 38.28 4.99
C SER A 542 -9.25 37.01 5.68
N GLY A 543 -9.98 37.19 6.78
CA GLY A 543 -10.60 36.11 7.55
C GLY A 543 -9.59 35.06 8.03
N TYR A 544 -10.01 33.79 7.99
CA TYR A 544 -9.26 32.65 8.52
C TYR A 544 -7.79 32.61 8.07
N TRP A 545 -7.52 32.72 6.78
CA TRP A 545 -6.16 32.55 6.24
C TRP A 545 -5.22 33.67 6.67
N LYS A 546 -5.71 34.92 6.73
CA LYS A 546 -4.90 36.04 7.23
C LYS A 546 -4.48 35.82 8.68
N ASP A 547 -5.44 35.42 9.52
CA ASP A 547 -5.23 35.23 10.95
C ASP A 547 -4.36 33.99 11.23
N HIS A 548 -4.50 32.94 10.41
CA HIS A 548 -3.69 31.73 10.48
C HIS A 548 -2.24 31.97 10.03
N LEU A 549 -2.04 32.66 8.91
CA LEU A 549 -0.71 32.89 8.34
C LEU A 549 0.14 33.89 9.13
N ARG A 550 -0.47 34.79 9.92
CA ARG A 550 0.24 35.73 10.82
C ARG A 550 1.39 36.50 10.16
N GLY A 551 1.19 36.92 8.92
CA GLY A 551 2.18 37.65 8.13
C GLY A 551 3.04 36.78 7.20
N LEU A 552 2.95 35.45 7.29
CA LEU A 552 3.54 34.55 6.31
C LEU A 552 2.80 34.65 4.96
N PRO A 553 3.51 34.47 3.83
CA PRO A 553 2.90 34.53 2.52
C PRO A 553 2.06 33.27 2.23
N TYR A 554 1.06 33.44 1.36
CA TYR A 554 0.32 32.33 0.77
C TYR A 554 1.08 31.79 -0.45
N HIS A 555 1.50 30.53 -0.39
CA HIS A 555 2.34 29.88 -1.38
C HIS A 555 1.53 29.15 -2.47
N ILE A 556 2.15 28.97 -3.64
CA ILE A 556 1.59 28.24 -4.78
C ILE A 556 2.31 26.92 -4.97
N SER A 557 1.54 25.82 -5.02
CA SER A 557 2.05 24.46 -5.16
C SER A 557 2.34 24.01 -6.59
N ALA A 558 2.60 24.96 -7.50
CA ALA A 558 2.86 24.66 -8.92
C ALA A 558 4.35 24.50 -9.24
N LEU A 559 5.22 25.10 -8.41
CA LEU A 559 6.67 25.01 -8.48
C LEU A 559 7.23 25.08 -7.07
N TYR A 560 7.99 24.07 -6.68
CA TYR A 560 8.69 24.04 -5.40
C TYR A 560 9.91 23.12 -5.46
N VAL A 561 10.87 23.39 -4.59
CA VAL A 561 12.07 22.57 -4.41
C VAL A 561 12.00 21.88 -3.05
N VAL A 562 12.46 20.63 -2.99
CA VAL A 562 12.51 19.83 -1.77
C VAL A 562 13.92 19.30 -1.61
N ASP A 563 14.55 19.65 -0.50
CA ASP A 563 15.79 19.03 -0.03
C ASP A 563 15.39 17.72 0.66
N LEU A 564 15.55 16.59 -0.05
CA LEU A 564 15.10 15.29 0.42
C LEU A 564 15.96 14.77 1.58
N GLU A 565 17.24 15.11 1.63
CA GLU A 565 18.09 14.75 2.77
C GLU A 565 17.58 15.43 4.05
N ARG A 566 17.32 16.74 4.00
CA ARG A 566 16.75 17.47 5.14
C ARG A 566 15.31 17.06 5.42
N PHE A 567 14.49 16.85 4.38
CA PHE A 567 13.09 16.45 4.51
C PHE A 567 12.95 15.11 5.23
N ARG A 568 13.72 14.09 4.83
CA ARG A 568 13.71 12.76 5.47
C ARG A 568 14.22 12.77 6.91
N ARG A 569 15.08 13.72 7.29
CA ARG A 569 15.55 13.91 8.68
C ARG A 569 14.51 14.55 9.59
N LEU A 570 13.63 15.36 9.03
CA LEU A 570 12.56 16.04 9.78
C LEU A 570 11.23 15.29 9.75
N ALA A 571 11.12 14.24 8.92
CA ALA A 571 9.92 13.44 8.71
C ALA A 571 9.51 12.63 9.93
#